data_AF-A0A0Q6S5F2-F1
#
_entry.id   AF-A0A0Q6S5F2-F1
#
_cell.length_a   1.000
_cell.length_b   1.000
_cell.length_c   1.000
_cell.angle_alpha   90.00
_cell.angle_beta   90.00
_cell.angle_gamma   90.00
#
_symmetry.space_group_name_H-M   'P 1'
#
loop_
_entity.id
_entity.type
_entity.pdbx_description
1 polymer ?
#
loop_
_entity_poly.entity_id
_entity_poly.type
_entity_poly.pdbx_seq_one_letter_code
_entity_poly.pdbx_strand_id
1 'polypeptide(L)'
;MPNIENLKKQAKRYLRWHRERHHPVAAVIRATLPRFRHLADRDVLDAPFSLADAQELVARQNGFERWEALTTGTHAMNNPTGTISERPYLSGTEAVLYVSDFAASLSFFTGKLGFAVDFSYGDPPFFGIVKRDKARLCLRLVSEPVFVGDIRQREELLSAAITLDSAADIKALFLEYQAAGITFQQTLKTQPWGARTFIVLDPNGNLILFAGPGD
;
A
#
# COMPACT_ATOMS: atom_id res chain seq x y z
N MET A 1 -24.67 13.88 -18.46
CA MET A 1 -25.31 12.62 -18.03
C MET A 1 -24.24 11.54 -17.94
N PRO A 2 -24.24 10.68 -16.91
CA PRO A 2 -23.38 9.50 -16.90
C PRO A 2 -23.62 8.69 -18.18
N ASN A 3 -22.57 8.34 -18.91
CA ASN A 3 -22.72 7.52 -20.11
C ASN A 3 -23.11 6.10 -19.69
N ILE A 4 -24.39 5.74 -19.88
CA ILE A 4 -24.96 4.45 -19.48
C ILE A 4 -24.19 3.26 -20.08
N GLU A 5 -23.67 3.38 -21.30
CA GLU A 5 -22.86 2.32 -21.89
C GLU A 5 -21.53 2.12 -21.16
N ASN A 6 -20.89 3.22 -20.73
CA ASN A 6 -19.67 3.14 -19.93
C ASN A 6 -19.93 2.49 -18.57
N LEU A 7 -21.06 2.81 -17.93
CA LEU A 7 -21.45 2.20 -16.66
C LEU A 7 -21.76 0.70 -16.81
N LYS A 8 -22.39 0.28 -17.91
CA LYS A 8 -22.58 -1.16 -18.23
C LYS A 8 -21.25 -1.88 -18.42
N LYS A 9 -20.28 -1.25 -19.10
CA LYS A 9 -18.92 -1.78 -19.23
C LYS A 9 -18.21 -1.88 -17.88
N GLN A 10 -18.37 -0.88 -17.01
CA GLN A 10 -17.83 -0.87 -15.66
C GLN A 10 -18.40 -2.00 -14.80
N ALA A 11 -19.72 -2.25 -14.84
CA ALA A 11 -20.35 -3.37 -14.11
C ALA A 11 -19.80 -4.72 -14.59
N LYS A 12 -19.71 -4.95 -15.91
CA LYS A 12 -19.11 -6.18 -16.46
C LYS A 12 -17.65 -6.36 -16.02
N ARG A 13 -16.90 -5.26 -15.89
CA ARG A 13 -15.51 -5.29 -15.41
C ARG A 13 -15.43 -5.69 -13.94
N TYR A 14 -16.29 -5.19 -13.06
CA TYR A 14 -16.36 -5.64 -11.67
C TYR A 14 -16.72 -7.12 -11.54
N LEU A 15 -17.69 -7.60 -12.33
CA LEU A 15 -18.03 -9.02 -12.36
C LEU A 15 -16.85 -9.88 -12.79
N ARG A 16 -16.11 -9.45 -13.83
CA ARG A 16 -14.92 -10.14 -14.30
C ARG A 16 -13.82 -10.18 -13.22
N TRP A 17 -13.51 -9.03 -12.62
CA TRP A 17 -12.51 -8.94 -11.56
C TRP A 17 -12.87 -9.79 -10.33
N HIS A 18 -14.15 -9.88 -9.95
CA HIS A 18 -14.59 -10.78 -8.89
C HIS A 18 -14.29 -12.25 -9.26
N ARG A 19 -14.65 -12.69 -10.47
CA ARG A 19 -14.36 -14.05 -10.97
C ARG A 19 -12.86 -14.38 -11.05
N GLU A 20 -12.05 -13.38 -11.40
CA GLU A 20 -10.59 -13.48 -11.44
C GLU A 20 -9.95 -13.42 -10.04
N ARG A 21 -10.75 -13.31 -8.98
CA ARG A 21 -10.29 -13.13 -7.59
C ARG A 21 -9.37 -11.91 -7.43
N HIS A 22 -9.61 -10.86 -8.21
CA HIS A 22 -8.88 -9.61 -8.11
C HIS A 22 -9.25 -8.91 -6.80
N HIS A 23 -8.40 -9.11 -5.80
CA HIS A 23 -8.62 -8.68 -4.42
C HIS A 23 -9.24 -7.27 -4.27
N PRO A 24 -8.72 -6.18 -4.88
CA PRO A 24 -9.28 -4.83 -4.73
C PRO A 24 -10.79 -4.69 -4.95
N VAL A 25 -11.38 -5.58 -5.76
CA VAL A 25 -12.84 -5.60 -5.97
C VAL A 25 -13.61 -6.04 -4.74
N ALA A 26 -13.05 -6.90 -3.89
CA ALA A 26 -13.66 -7.34 -2.65
C ALA A 26 -13.92 -6.17 -1.69
N ALA A 27 -12.93 -5.30 -1.46
CA ALA A 27 -13.10 -4.13 -0.60
C ALA A 27 -14.14 -3.15 -1.17
N VAL A 28 -14.13 -2.94 -2.49
CA VAL A 28 -15.12 -2.09 -3.17
C VAL A 28 -16.54 -2.67 -3.02
N ILE A 29 -16.70 -3.98 -3.20
CA ILE A 29 -17.97 -4.69 -3.00
C ILE A 29 -18.42 -4.57 -1.54
N ARG A 30 -17.54 -4.86 -0.58
CA ARG A 30 -17.82 -4.83 0.86
C ARG A 30 -18.25 -3.46 1.35
N ALA A 31 -17.56 -2.40 0.92
CA ALA A 31 -17.88 -1.03 1.31
C ALA A 31 -19.25 -0.58 0.77
N THR A 32 -19.59 -1.02 -0.44
CA THR A 32 -20.73 -0.47 -1.19
C THR A 32 -22.01 -1.29 -1.03
N LEU A 33 -21.92 -2.62 -0.99
CA LEU A 33 -23.07 -3.52 -0.99
C LEU A 33 -23.36 -4.04 0.44
N PRO A 34 -24.54 -3.73 1.03
CA PRO A 34 -24.85 -4.06 2.42
C PRO A 34 -24.67 -5.54 2.79
N ARG A 35 -25.02 -6.47 1.88
CA ARG A 35 -24.93 -7.92 2.15
C ARG A 35 -23.51 -8.44 2.35
N PHE A 36 -22.49 -7.73 1.87
CA PHE A 36 -21.09 -8.16 1.98
C PHE A 36 -20.34 -7.48 3.13
N ARG A 37 -20.94 -6.48 3.80
CA ARG A 37 -20.25 -5.62 4.79
C ARG A 37 -19.57 -6.36 5.94
N HIS A 38 -20.10 -7.51 6.32
CA HIS A 38 -19.64 -8.31 7.46
C HIS A 38 -18.65 -9.42 7.06
N LEU A 39 -18.35 -9.56 5.77
CA LEU A 39 -17.47 -10.60 5.25
C LEU A 39 -16.04 -10.09 5.12
N ALA A 40 -15.06 -10.97 5.34
CA ALA A 40 -13.67 -10.71 4.99
C ALA A 40 -13.50 -10.63 3.46
N ASP A 41 -12.49 -9.92 2.96
CA ASP A 41 -12.27 -9.76 1.51
C ASP A 41 -12.16 -11.12 0.79
N ARG A 42 -11.61 -12.16 1.44
CA ARG A 42 -11.56 -13.52 0.90
C ARG A 42 -12.97 -14.09 0.73
N ASP A 43 -13.81 -13.99 1.76
CA ASP A 43 -15.16 -14.55 1.77
C ASP A 43 -16.08 -13.79 0.79
N VAL A 44 -15.82 -12.49 0.56
CA VAL A 44 -16.48 -11.72 -0.51
C VAL A 44 -16.17 -12.28 -1.90
N LEU A 45 -14.92 -12.71 -2.15
CA LEU A 45 -14.52 -13.32 -3.43
C LEU A 45 -15.01 -14.76 -3.57
N ASP A 46 -15.27 -15.46 -2.47
CA ASP A 46 -15.82 -16.82 -2.47
C ASP A 46 -17.35 -16.84 -2.60
N ALA A 47 -18.02 -15.76 -2.20
CA ALA A 47 -19.47 -15.64 -2.27
C ALA A 47 -20.00 -15.43 -3.71
N PRO A 48 -21.24 -15.89 -4.02
CA PRO A 48 -21.86 -15.65 -5.32
C PRO A 48 -22.00 -14.15 -5.65
N PHE A 49 -21.48 -13.74 -6.80
CA PHE A 49 -21.57 -12.37 -7.30
C PHE A 49 -22.06 -12.36 -8.76
N SER A 50 -23.26 -11.83 -8.96
CA SER A 50 -23.94 -11.80 -10.25
C SER A 50 -23.73 -10.47 -10.99
N LEU A 51 -24.18 -10.41 -12.25
CA LEU A 51 -24.18 -9.15 -13.00
C LEU A 51 -25.08 -8.08 -12.36
N ALA A 52 -26.22 -8.49 -11.77
CA ALA A 52 -27.13 -7.57 -11.08
C ALA A 52 -26.44 -6.91 -9.89
N ASP A 53 -25.61 -7.67 -9.16
CA ASP A 53 -24.84 -7.16 -8.02
C ASP A 53 -23.76 -6.17 -8.46
N ALA A 54 -23.10 -6.45 -9.60
CA ALA A 54 -22.14 -5.53 -10.19
C ALA A 54 -22.79 -4.25 -10.72
N GLN A 55 -24.04 -4.32 -11.18
CA GLN A 55 -24.83 -3.15 -11.58
C GLN A 55 -25.25 -2.32 -10.36
N GLU A 56 -25.71 -2.96 -9.28
CA GLU A 56 -26.03 -2.29 -8.02
C GLU A 56 -24.80 -1.58 -7.43
N LEU A 57 -23.63 -2.25 -7.48
CA LEU A 57 -22.35 -1.69 -7.06
C LEU A 57 -22.05 -0.36 -7.79
N VAL A 58 -22.14 -0.37 -9.12
CA VAL A 58 -21.88 0.83 -9.95
C VAL A 58 -22.94 1.90 -9.69
N ALA A 59 -24.21 1.54 -9.49
CA ALA A 59 -25.26 2.49 -9.17
C ALA A 59 -24.97 3.24 -7.87
N ARG A 60 -24.64 2.50 -6.81
CA ARG A 60 -24.33 3.06 -5.48
C ARG A 60 -23.07 3.92 -5.50
N GLN A 61 -22.05 3.56 -6.27
CA GLN A 61 -20.86 4.41 -6.48
C GLN A 61 -21.18 5.74 -7.17
N ASN A 62 -22.26 5.79 -7.96
CA ASN A 62 -22.73 7.01 -8.61
C ASN A 62 -23.83 7.73 -7.80
N GLY A 63 -24.06 7.33 -6.54
CA GLY A 63 -25.02 7.96 -5.64
C GLY A 63 -26.47 7.46 -5.76
N PHE A 64 -26.70 6.36 -6.48
CA PHE A 64 -28.04 5.79 -6.67
C PHE A 64 -28.20 4.48 -5.89
N GLU A 65 -29.30 4.31 -5.16
CA GLU A 65 -29.55 3.06 -4.43
C GLU A 65 -29.72 1.84 -5.36
N ARG A 66 -30.19 2.07 -6.60
CA ARG A 66 -30.49 1.02 -7.58
C ARG A 66 -30.08 1.43 -8.99
N TRP A 67 -29.73 0.44 -9.81
CA TRP A 67 -29.36 0.62 -11.21
C TRP A 67 -30.45 1.30 -12.05
N GLU A 68 -31.72 1.00 -11.76
CA GLU A 68 -32.86 1.62 -12.43
C GLU A 68 -32.86 3.14 -12.26
N ALA A 69 -32.69 3.63 -11.03
CA ALA A 69 -32.64 5.07 -10.72
C ALA A 69 -31.48 5.80 -11.43
N LEU A 70 -30.34 5.12 -11.60
CA LEU A 70 -29.20 5.61 -12.37
C LEU A 70 -29.52 5.71 -13.87
N THR A 71 -30.29 4.78 -14.43
CA THR A 71 -30.67 4.79 -15.85
C THR A 71 -31.78 5.79 -16.19
N THR A 72 -32.61 6.16 -15.21
CA THR A 72 -33.70 7.15 -15.38
C THR A 72 -33.23 8.60 -15.18
N GLY A 73 -32.01 8.82 -14.69
CA GLY A 73 -31.28 10.08 -14.85
C GLY A 73 -31.71 11.24 -13.94
N THR A 74 -31.74 11.04 -12.63
CA THR A 74 -31.92 12.15 -11.65
C THR A 74 -30.55 12.57 -11.08
N HIS A 75 -30.01 13.64 -11.67
CA HIS A 75 -28.79 14.45 -11.38
C HIS A 75 -27.65 13.94 -10.47
N ALA A 76 -26.41 14.07 -10.99
CA ALA A 76 -25.25 14.62 -10.26
C ALA A 76 -24.29 15.34 -11.23
N MET A 77 -23.76 16.50 -10.80
CA MET A 77 -22.93 17.44 -11.57
C MET A 77 -21.41 17.17 -11.41
N ASN A 78 -20.71 17.40 -12.54
CA ASN A 78 -19.37 17.93 -12.79
C ASN A 78 -18.15 17.52 -11.93
N ASN A 79 -17.15 16.96 -12.61
CA ASN A 79 -15.74 17.04 -12.20
C ASN A 79 -14.94 17.88 -13.23
N PRO A 80 -14.03 18.76 -12.78
CA PRO A 80 -13.14 19.49 -13.68
C PRO A 80 -11.98 18.58 -14.13
N THR A 81 -11.78 18.50 -15.45
CA THR A 81 -10.67 17.80 -16.09
C THR A 81 -9.38 18.61 -15.93
N GLY A 82 -8.43 18.09 -15.13
CA GLY A 82 -7.05 18.58 -15.10
C GLY A 82 -6.33 18.30 -16.42
N THR A 83 -5.43 19.21 -16.80
CA THR A 83 -4.58 19.11 -18.00
C THR A 83 -3.77 17.82 -18.02
N ILE A 84 -3.88 17.07 -19.11
CA ILE A 84 -3.24 15.77 -19.32
C ILE A 84 -1.81 16.00 -19.82
N SER A 85 -0.81 15.47 -19.11
CA SER A 85 0.59 15.44 -19.56
C SER A 85 0.74 14.67 -20.87
N GLU A 86 1.46 15.23 -21.85
CA GLU A 86 1.66 14.65 -23.19
C GLU A 86 2.54 13.38 -23.22
N ARG A 87 3.25 13.09 -22.12
CA ARG A 87 4.07 11.87 -21.98
C ARG A 87 3.90 11.24 -20.58
N PRO A 88 4.05 9.91 -20.45
CA PRO A 88 4.05 9.23 -19.15
C PRO A 88 5.14 9.80 -18.23
N TYR A 89 4.76 10.10 -16.98
CA TYR A 89 5.67 10.57 -15.93
C TYR A 89 5.64 9.56 -14.77
N LEU A 90 6.76 8.89 -14.51
CA LEU A 90 6.91 8.01 -13.35
C LEU A 90 7.19 8.90 -12.13
N SER A 91 6.16 9.12 -11.30
CA SER A 91 6.21 10.06 -10.19
C SER A 91 6.91 9.54 -8.93
N GLY A 92 7.27 8.25 -8.90
CA GLY A 92 7.94 7.63 -7.76
C GLY A 92 8.17 6.14 -7.92
N THR A 93 8.75 5.57 -6.86
CA THR A 93 8.97 4.14 -6.66
C THR A 93 8.73 3.81 -5.20
N GLU A 94 8.38 2.57 -4.91
CA GLU A 94 8.12 2.09 -3.55
C GLU A 94 8.81 0.75 -3.35
N ALA A 95 9.62 0.64 -2.30
CA ALA A 95 10.17 -0.64 -1.91
C ALA A 95 9.06 -1.51 -1.29
N VAL A 96 9.06 -2.80 -1.61
CA VAL A 96 8.11 -3.77 -1.04
C VAL A 96 8.84 -4.64 -0.02
N LEU A 97 8.44 -4.50 1.23
CA LEU A 97 8.95 -5.28 2.35
C LEU A 97 7.98 -6.42 2.63
N TYR A 98 8.52 -7.63 2.70
CA TYR A 98 7.77 -8.81 3.07
C TYR A 98 7.76 -8.98 4.58
N VAL A 99 6.58 -9.16 5.14
CA VAL A 99 6.35 -9.25 6.58
C VAL A 99 5.54 -10.49 6.91
N SER A 100 5.78 -11.10 8.07
CA SER A 100 5.03 -12.27 8.55
C SER A 100 3.91 -11.89 9.52
N ASP A 101 4.00 -10.72 10.14
CA ASP A 101 2.94 -10.12 10.96
C ASP A 101 2.71 -8.66 10.53
N PHE A 102 1.57 -8.41 9.89
CA PHE A 102 1.23 -7.08 9.36
C PHE A 102 1.01 -6.06 10.48
N ALA A 103 0.32 -6.44 11.56
CA ALA A 103 -0.03 -5.51 12.64
C ALA A 103 1.21 -5.13 13.45
N ALA A 104 2.07 -6.10 13.77
CA ALA A 104 3.34 -5.83 14.44
C ALA A 104 4.26 -4.95 13.59
N SER A 105 4.31 -5.19 12.28
CA SER A 105 5.08 -4.35 11.35
C SER A 105 4.54 -2.93 11.30
N LEU A 106 3.22 -2.76 11.17
CA LEU A 106 2.60 -1.43 11.15
C LEU A 106 2.90 -0.64 12.43
N SER A 107 2.81 -1.31 13.59
CA SER A 107 3.17 -0.73 14.89
C SER A 107 4.65 -0.33 14.96
N PHE A 108 5.56 -1.14 14.42
CA PHE A 108 6.98 -0.80 14.36
C PHE A 108 7.25 0.44 13.49
N PHE A 109 6.73 0.47 12.26
CA PHE A 109 6.96 1.59 11.34
C PHE A 109 6.33 2.90 11.86
N THR A 110 5.13 2.82 12.43
CA THR A 110 4.42 4.01 12.90
C THR A 110 4.88 4.47 14.28
N GLY A 111 5.03 3.54 15.22
CA GLY A 111 5.36 3.83 16.61
C GLY A 111 6.85 4.04 16.87
N LYS A 112 7.74 3.40 16.11
CA LYS A 112 9.20 3.53 16.34
C LYS A 112 9.94 4.31 15.26
N LEU A 113 9.56 4.14 13.98
CA LEU A 113 10.24 4.82 12.87
C LEU A 113 9.54 6.12 12.42
N GLY A 114 8.45 6.51 13.09
CA GLY A 114 7.76 7.78 12.84
C GLY A 114 7.06 7.87 11.48
N PHE A 115 6.76 6.75 10.83
CA PHE A 115 5.94 6.74 9.62
C PHE A 115 4.45 6.91 9.97
N ALA A 116 3.65 7.30 8.99
CA ALA A 116 2.19 7.26 9.05
C ALA A 116 1.65 6.20 8.10
N VAL A 117 0.45 5.69 8.37
CA VAL A 117 -0.28 4.83 7.43
C VAL A 117 -0.80 5.71 6.28
N ASP A 118 -0.32 5.45 5.08
CA ASP A 118 -0.78 6.13 3.86
C ASP A 118 -1.92 5.35 3.19
N PHE A 119 -1.83 4.02 3.24
CA PHE A 119 -2.82 3.12 2.68
C PHE A 119 -2.83 1.78 3.42
N SER A 120 -4.00 1.16 3.54
CA SER A 120 -4.15 -0.20 4.07
C SER A 120 -5.23 -0.93 3.29
N TYR A 121 -5.01 -2.22 3.05
CA TYR A 121 -5.81 -3.01 2.15
C TYR A 121 -5.97 -4.47 2.62
N GLY A 122 -7.20 -4.97 2.55
CA GLY A 122 -7.63 -6.26 3.07
C GLY A 122 -8.36 -6.19 4.42
N ASP A 123 -9.06 -7.26 4.78
CA ASP A 123 -9.71 -7.45 6.08
C ASP A 123 -9.63 -8.95 6.47
N PRO A 124 -8.72 -9.35 7.38
CA PRO A 124 -7.68 -8.52 8.00
C PRO A 124 -6.66 -7.99 6.96
N PRO A 125 -6.02 -6.82 7.20
CA PRO A 125 -5.08 -6.25 6.23
C PRO A 125 -3.89 -7.16 5.94
N PHE A 126 -3.60 -7.34 4.64
CA PHE A 126 -2.44 -8.11 4.16
C PHE A 126 -1.53 -7.26 3.26
N PHE A 127 -1.92 -6.03 2.96
CA PHE A 127 -1.13 -5.08 2.20
C PHE A 127 -1.34 -3.67 2.75
N GLY A 128 -0.29 -2.85 2.73
CA GLY A 128 -0.40 -1.44 3.08
C GLY A 128 0.83 -0.66 2.68
N ILE A 129 0.73 0.65 2.77
CA ILE A 129 1.80 1.60 2.50
C ILE A 129 1.97 2.46 3.74
N VAL A 130 3.21 2.53 4.22
CA VAL A 130 3.61 3.50 5.24
C VAL A 130 4.44 4.59 4.58
N LYS A 131 4.25 5.83 5.05
CA LYS A 131 4.91 7.02 4.50
C LYS A 131 5.48 7.90 5.60
N ARG A 132 6.71 8.38 5.39
CA ARG A 132 7.32 9.48 6.14
C ARG A 132 7.93 10.42 5.12
N ASP A 133 7.46 11.67 5.08
CA ASP A 133 7.86 12.66 4.10
C ASP A 133 7.71 12.16 2.65
N LYS A 134 8.81 11.98 1.91
CA LYS A 134 8.83 11.43 0.55
C LYS A 134 9.05 9.91 0.51
N ALA A 135 9.49 9.30 1.60
CA ALA A 135 9.74 7.87 1.66
C ALA A 135 8.42 7.10 1.79
N ARG A 136 8.21 6.13 0.89
CA ARG A 136 7.05 5.22 0.89
C ARG A 136 7.54 3.78 0.86
N LEU A 137 7.03 2.96 1.78
CA LEU A 137 7.34 1.54 1.88
C LEU A 137 6.04 0.75 1.85
N CYS A 138 5.96 -0.22 0.96
CA CYS A 138 4.88 -1.19 0.90
C CYS A 138 5.17 -2.32 1.90
N LEU A 139 4.19 -2.65 2.73
CA LEU A 139 4.20 -3.82 3.60
C LEU A 139 3.31 -4.88 2.97
N ARG A 140 3.88 -6.05 2.67
CA ARG A 140 3.15 -7.19 2.11
C ARG A 140 3.24 -8.38 3.07
N LEU A 141 2.09 -8.83 3.57
CA LEU A 141 2.00 -10.06 4.35
C LEU A 141 2.34 -11.27 3.47
N VAL A 142 3.28 -12.09 3.92
CA VAL A 142 3.65 -13.37 3.32
C VAL A 142 3.77 -14.40 4.45
N SER A 143 3.10 -15.54 4.28
CA SER A 143 3.04 -16.60 5.31
C SER A 143 4.04 -17.73 5.09
N GLU A 144 4.88 -17.63 4.06
CA GLU A 144 5.91 -18.59 3.69
C GLU A 144 7.29 -17.91 3.58
N PRO A 145 8.40 -18.66 3.73
CA PRO A 145 9.74 -18.09 3.54
C PRO A 145 9.93 -17.53 2.13
N VAL A 146 10.24 -16.24 2.04
CA VAL A 146 10.57 -15.58 0.76
C VAL A 146 12.00 -15.89 0.32
N PHE A 147 12.90 -16.06 1.29
CA PHE A 147 14.31 -16.34 1.07
C PHE A 147 14.65 -17.78 1.47
N VAL A 148 15.59 -18.39 0.75
CA VAL A 148 16.07 -19.75 1.04
C VAL A 148 17.13 -19.70 2.14
N GLY A 149 16.91 -20.43 3.23
CA GLY A 149 17.86 -20.53 4.33
C GLY A 149 18.13 -19.19 5.02
N ASP A 150 19.39 -18.94 5.34
CA ASP A 150 19.87 -17.75 6.06
C ASP A 150 20.44 -16.67 5.12
N ILE A 151 20.19 -16.77 3.80
CA ILE A 151 20.82 -15.92 2.79
C ILE A 151 20.60 -14.43 3.06
N ARG A 152 19.47 -14.07 3.64
CA ARG A 152 19.15 -12.68 3.99
C ARG A 152 20.14 -12.11 5.00
N GLN A 153 20.46 -12.87 6.04
CA GLN A 153 21.39 -12.49 7.09
C GLN A 153 22.84 -12.61 6.60
N ARG A 154 23.16 -13.72 5.94
CA ARG A 154 24.54 -14.02 5.50
C ARG A 154 25.06 -13.03 4.45
N GLU A 155 24.21 -12.63 3.51
CA GLU A 155 24.55 -11.73 2.41
C GLU A 155 24.09 -10.28 2.65
N GLU A 156 23.53 -9.98 3.83
CA GLU A 156 23.04 -8.65 4.23
C GLU A 156 22.10 -8.00 3.20
N LEU A 157 21.10 -8.75 2.72
CA LEU A 157 20.24 -8.31 1.62
C LEU A 157 19.35 -7.13 2.02
N LEU A 158 19.68 -5.95 1.49
CA LEU A 158 18.89 -4.73 1.67
C LEU A 158 17.50 -4.86 1.06
N SER A 159 16.50 -4.46 1.82
CA SER A 159 15.08 -4.48 1.41
C SER A 159 14.60 -3.10 0.96
N ALA A 160 15.25 -2.04 1.42
CA ALA A 160 15.04 -0.67 0.98
C ALA A 160 16.28 0.19 1.24
N ALA A 161 16.40 1.27 0.47
CA ALA A 161 17.35 2.35 0.71
C ALA A 161 16.61 3.69 0.76
N ILE A 162 16.84 4.46 1.81
CA ILE A 162 16.25 5.77 2.03
C ILE A 162 17.39 6.78 2.12
N THR A 163 17.33 7.81 1.29
CA THR A 163 18.34 8.87 1.25
C THR A 163 17.91 10.08 2.07
N LEU A 164 18.88 10.68 2.76
CA LEU A 164 18.74 11.96 3.44
C LEU A 164 19.61 13.00 2.75
N ASP A 165 19.15 14.25 2.76
CA ASP A 165 19.77 15.32 1.98
C ASP A 165 21.01 15.93 2.65
N SER A 166 21.26 15.66 3.93
CA SER A 166 22.41 16.21 4.66
C SER A 166 23.04 15.26 5.69
N ALA A 167 24.32 15.52 6.01
CA ALA A 167 25.06 14.81 7.05
C ALA A 167 24.49 15.06 8.46
N ALA A 168 23.91 16.24 8.68
CA ALA A 168 23.19 16.58 9.91
C ALA A 168 21.93 15.73 10.08
N ASP A 169 21.13 15.58 9.02
CA ASP A 169 19.87 14.84 9.07
C ASP A 169 20.09 13.36 9.35
N ILE A 170 21.07 12.72 8.69
CA ILE A 170 21.35 11.31 8.95
C ILE A 170 21.85 11.08 10.38
N LYS A 171 22.65 12.00 10.91
CA LYS A 171 23.10 11.92 12.31
C LYS A 171 21.93 12.09 13.28
N ALA A 172 21.04 13.05 13.02
CA ALA A 172 19.86 13.31 13.83
C ALA A 172 18.90 12.10 13.82
N LEU A 173 18.61 11.54 12.64
CA LEU A 173 17.74 10.37 12.50
C LEU A 173 18.33 9.13 13.18
N PHE A 174 19.65 8.92 13.08
CA PHE A 174 20.31 7.83 13.79
C PHE A 174 20.14 7.94 15.31
N LEU A 175 20.30 9.15 15.87
CA LEU A 175 20.13 9.39 17.31
C LEU A 175 18.66 9.25 17.75
N GLU A 176 17.71 9.69 16.92
CA GLU A 176 16.27 9.46 17.12
C GLU A 176 15.98 7.97 17.26
N TYR A 177 16.45 7.16 16.32
CA TYR A 177 16.23 5.71 16.32
C TYR A 177 16.99 4.99 17.44
N GLN A 178 18.18 5.46 17.80
CA GLN A 178 18.90 4.94 18.96
C GLN A 178 18.10 5.18 20.26
N ALA A 179 17.56 6.39 20.45
CA ALA A 179 16.73 6.71 21.61
C ALA A 179 15.42 5.90 21.65
N ALA A 180 14.85 5.57 20.48
CA ALA A 180 13.68 4.70 20.34
C ALA A 180 13.99 3.20 20.53
N GLY A 181 15.23 2.82 20.81
CA GLY A 181 15.63 1.42 21.01
C GLY A 181 15.50 0.57 19.75
N ILE A 182 15.80 1.14 18.58
CA ILE A 182 15.83 0.42 17.31
C ILE A 182 17.05 -0.51 17.25
N THR A 183 16.85 -1.73 16.74
CA THR A 183 17.94 -2.66 16.45
C THR A 183 18.63 -2.27 15.16
N PHE A 184 19.96 -2.13 15.21
CA PHE A 184 20.78 -1.84 14.05
C PHE A 184 21.57 -3.07 13.62
N GLN A 185 21.52 -3.41 12.34
CA GLN A 185 22.49 -4.32 11.72
C GLN A 185 23.85 -3.63 11.56
N GLN A 186 23.82 -2.35 11.20
CA GLN A 186 25.00 -1.48 11.13
C GLN A 186 24.67 -0.15 11.79
N THR A 187 25.45 0.25 12.79
CA THR A 187 25.36 1.61 13.35
C THR A 187 25.86 2.65 12.35
N LEU A 188 25.67 3.94 12.64
CA LEU A 188 26.14 5.02 11.78
C LEU A 188 27.64 4.89 11.50
N LYS A 189 27.99 4.75 10.22
CA LYS A 189 29.34 4.53 9.72
C LYS A 189 29.61 5.36 8.48
N THR A 190 30.82 5.92 8.38
CA THR A 190 31.32 6.51 7.15
C THR A 190 31.85 5.41 6.23
N GLN A 191 31.36 5.39 4.99
CA GLN A 191 31.74 4.42 3.98
C GLN A 191 33.00 4.88 3.21
N PRO A 192 33.74 3.97 2.55
CA PRO A 192 34.95 4.32 1.80
C PRO A 192 34.74 5.37 0.71
N TRP A 193 33.52 5.50 0.19
CA TRP A 193 33.12 6.50 -0.80
C TRP A 193 32.58 7.80 -0.16
N GLY A 194 32.77 8.02 1.13
CA GLY A 194 32.46 9.26 1.84
C GLY A 194 31.03 9.38 2.39
N ALA A 195 30.06 8.62 1.86
CA ALA A 195 28.70 8.65 2.39
C ALA A 195 28.63 8.12 3.83
N ARG A 196 27.67 8.62 4.61
CA ARG A 196 27.36 8.09 5.94
C ARG A 196 26.14 7.17 5.81
N THR A 197 26.19 6.00 6.45
CA THR A 197 25.08 5.06 6.43
C THR A 197 24.84 4.38 7.77
N PHE A 198 23.59 4.00 8.04
CA PHE A 198 23.21 3.02 9.07
C PHE A 198 22.14 2.10 8.51
N ILE A 199 22.00 0.91 9.10
CA ILE A 199 21.05 -0.11 8.65
C ILE A 199 20.19 -0.54 9.84
N VAL A 200 18.87 -0.36 9.68
CA VAL A 200 17.86 -0.81 10.65
C VAL A 200 17.41 -2.22 10.31
N LEU A 201 17.27 -3.05 11.35
CA LEU A 201 16.65 -4.37 11.28
C LEU A 201 15.20 -4.26 11.78
N ASP A 202 14.23 -4.57 10.90
CA ASP A 202 12.82 -4.63 11.30
C ASP A 202 12.48 -5.96 12.02
N PRO A 203 11.28 -6.09 12.62
CA PRO A 203 10.87 -7.33 13.30
C PRO A 203 10.82 -8.59 12.43
N ASN A 204 10.79 -8.44 11.09
CA ASN A 204 10.72 -9.53 10.11
C ASN A 204 12.09 -9.79 9.45
N GLY A 205 13.16 -9.16 9.94
CA GLY A 205 14.50 -9.27 9.39
C GLY A 205 14.76 -8.46 8.12
N ASN A 206 13.86 -7.54 7.74
CA ASN A 206 14.10 -6.58 6.65
C ASN A 206 15.24 -5.63 7.05
N LEU A 207 16.22 -5.48 6.16
CA LEU A 207 17.31 -4.52 6.31
C LEU A 207 16.99 -3.25 5.54
N ILE A 208 16.90 -2.12 6.25
CA ILE A 208 16.58 -0.81 5.68
C ILE A 208 17.81 0.07 5.81
N LEU A 209 18.43 0.38 4.67
CA LEU A 209 19.56 1.28 4.59
C LEU A 209 19.09 2.73 4.66
N PHE A 210 19.68 3.52 5.54
CA PHE A 210 19.60 4.98 5.52
C PHE A 210 20.95 5.54 5.11
N ALA A 211 20.97 6.41 4.10
CA ALA A 211 22.20 6.96 3.53
C ALA A 211 22.11 8.48 3.42
N GLY A 212 23.16 9.18 3.79
CA GLY A 212 23.28 10.62 3.64
C GLY A 212 24.68 10.97 3.15
N PRO A 213 24.90 12.22 2.69
CA PRO A 213 26.23 12.66 2.28
C PRO A 213 27.23 12.58 3.46
N GLY A 214 28.51 12.54 3.11
CA GLY A 214 29.60 12.79 4.05
C GLY A 214 29.59 14.22 4.56
N ASP A 215 30.43 14.50 5.56
CA ASP A 215 30.68 15.86 6.04
C ASP A 215 31.41 16.71 4.98
#